data_AF-A0A0M9YQY9-F1
#
_entry.id   AF-A0A0M9YQY9-F1
#
_cell.length_a   1.000
_cell.length_b   1.000
_cell.length_c   1.000
_cell.angle_alpha   90.00
_cell.angle_beta   90.00
_cell.angle_gamma   90.00
#
_symmetry.space_group_name_H-M   'P 1'
#
loop_
_entity.id
_entity.type
_entity.pdbx_description
1 polymer ?
#
loop_
_entity_poly.entity_id
_entity_poly.type
_entity_poly.pdbx_seq_one_letter_code
_entity_poly.pdbx_strand_id
1 'polypeptide(L)'
;MSRDRGPRRLRSLDRSALIAASVTALSLTASGCMVVHGEREVLPAATRAEAAKALQQFTDAYNKADKAYDSSLDADFVAGALADIDRARLKAGAANNPDGNPAHTPLKLTDAKFTIPKKAGWPRWFVADAAGNKGGTSRWLLVFTRGGLDEPWQVAYLTLVAQGKVPEFKEDADGFAEPVPVNSTRLAVAPKDLSKDYTSYLKAGGDGFAEGVNTDQWRATREKNAKKPGLVTQYIDEPLTSGDYAPLALRTKDGGALVFFTTHHYEKQTAAQGTSVPTPNKDVLALTTGEIKQSLTMQFVSNEVALDPPKGSGDQKVTVLGRIQGLTSAQGE
;
A
#
# COMPACT_ATOMS: atom_id res chain seq x y z
N MET A 1 50.24 57.13 -30.60
CA MET A 1 49.67 58.25 -31.37
C MET A 1 48.54 58.86 -30.53
N SER A 2 48.54 60.19 -30.41
CA SER A 2 47.49 61.14 -29.98
C SER A 2 46.58 60.79 -28.79
N ARG A 3 46.71 61.47 -27.63
CA ARG A 3 46.13 62.80 -27.29
C ARG A 3 44.60 62.76 -27.33
N ASP A 4 43.93 62.88 -26.19
CA ASP A 4 43.53 64.23 -25.77
C ASP A 4 43.62 64.56 -24.27
N ARG A 5 43.90 65.84 -24.02
CA ARG A 5 44.04 66.52 -22.73
C ARG A 5 42.88 67.49 -22.56
N GLY A 6 42.35 67.67 -21.35
CA GLY A 6 41.77 68.98 -21.01
C GLY A 6 41.03 69.10 -19.67
N PRO A 7 41.17 70.20 -18.90
CA PRO A 7 41.12 70.19 -17.43
C PRO A 7 40.19 71.24 -16.77
N ARG A 8 40.10 71.25 -15.42
CA ARG A 8 40.06 72.40 -14.44
C ARG A 8 39.23 72.02 -13.19
N ARG A 9 39.79 71.91 -11.96
CA ARG A 9 40.14 72.97 -10.97
C ARG A 9 38.88 73.76 -10.51
N LEU A 10 38.58 74.08 -9.23
CA LEU A 10 39.30 74.12 -7.94
C LEU A 10 38.28 74.23 -6.77
N ARG A 11 38.68 73.72 -5.59
CA ARG A 11 38.54 74.26 -4.20
C ARG A 11 37.24 74.96 -3.77
N SER A 12 36.67 74.51 -2.65
CA SER A 12 36.84 75.22 -1.38
C SER A 12 36.62 74.28 -0.18
N LEU A 13 37.41 74.51 0.86
CA LEU A 13 37.38 73.93 2.19
C LEU A 13 36.66 74.93 3.10
N ASP A 14 35.78 74.46 3.97
CA ASP A 14 35.51 75.02 5.32
C ASP A 14 34.66 73.96 6.06
N ARG A 15 35.19 73.19 7.02
CA ARG A 15 35.51 73.46 8.44
C ARG A 15 34.28 73.68 9.36
N SER A 16 34.24 72.84 10.40
CA SER A 16 33.48 72.92 11.67
C SER A 16 32.11 72.24 11.64
N ALA A 17 31.68 71.38 12.57
CA ALA A 17 32.23 70.86 13.82
C ALA A 17 31.50 69.55 14.21
N LEU A 18 32.19 68.71 15.01
CA LEU A 18 31.73 67.81 16.08
C LEU A 18 30.23 67.43 16.11
N ILE A 19 29.87 66.15 16.14
CA ILE A 19 29.64 65.39 17.40
C ILE A 19 29.72 63.88 17.13
N ALA A 20 30.41 63.18 18.03
CA ALA A 20 30.49 61.74 18.13
C ALA A 20 29.20 61.12 18.68
N ALA A 21 28.79 59.98 18.11
CA ALA A 21 28.00 58.96 18.80
C ALA A 21 28.18 57.62 18.08
N SER A 22 29.07 56.78 18.62
CA SER A 22 29.24 55.38 18.23
C SER A 22 28.08 54.55 18.80
N VAL A 23 27.20 54.04 17.95
CA VAL A 23 26.26 52.97 18.31
C VAL A 23 26.61 51.75 17.47
N THR A 24 27.39 50.85 18.07
CA THR A 24 27.67 49.52 17.56
C THR A 24 26.42 48.66 17.77
N ALA A 25 25.51 48.64 16.81
CA ALA A 25 24.44 47.65 16.77
C ALA A 25 24.98 46.34 16.20
N LEU A 26 25.32 45.41 17.10
CA LEU A 26 25.53 44.00 16.78
C LEU A 26 24.18 43.40 16.33
N SER A 27 23.88 43.47 15.04
CA SER A 27 22.82 42.68 14.43
C SER A 27 23.31 41.23 14.27
N LEU A 28 23.15 40.45 15.34
CA LEU A 28 23.08 38.99 15.29
C LEU A 28 21.79 38.59 14.56
N THR A 29 21.77 38.67 13.23
CA THR A 29 20.77 37.92 12.47
C THR A 29 21.23 36.47 12.49
N ALA A 30 20.71 35.72 13.47
CA ALA A 30 20.82 34.28 13.50
C ALA A 30 20.19 33.71 12.22
N SER A 31 21.03 33.37 11.24
CA SER A 31 20.70 32.42 10.20
C SER A 31 20.59 31.03 10.85
N GLY A 32 19.54 30.84 11.64
CA GLY A 32 19.16 29.53 12.12
C GLY A 32 18.60 28.75 10.94
N CYS A 33 19.43 27.95 10.29
CA CYS A 33 18.95 26.77 9.59
C CYS A 33 18.18 25.94 10.63
N MET A 34 16.87 26.13 10.72
CA MET A 34 16.00 25.17 11.41
C MET A 34 16.12 23.88 10.62
N VAL A 35 16.99 22.98 11.09
CA VAL A 35 16.87 21.57 10.76
C VAL A 35 15.61 21.12 11.50
N VAL A 36 14.46 21.27 10.87
CA VAL A 36 13.25 20.60 11.31
C VAL A 36 13.57 19.12 11.19
N HIS A 37 13.78 18.47 12.34
CA HIS A 37 13.83 17.01 12.40
C HIS A 37 12.41 16.51 12.10
N GLY A 38 12.03 16.49 10.80
CA GLY A 38 10.71 16.08 10.32
C GLY A 38 10.35 14.63 10.69
N GLU A 39 11.31 13.89 11.22
CA GLU A 39 11.14 12.59 11.88
C GLU A 39 10.37 12.65 13.21
N ARG A 40 10.25 13.81 13.87
CA ARG A 40 9.56 13.99 15.16
C ARG A 40 8.26 14.79 15.08
N GLU A 41 8.09 15.63 14.07
CA GLU A 41 6.89 16.45 13.95
C GLU A 41 5.68 15.63 13.49
N VAL A 42 4.61 15.66 14.29
CA VAL A 42 3.34 15.02 13.97
C VAL A 42 2.55 15.94 13.05
N LEU A 43 2.62 15.64 11.75
CA LEU A 43 1.95 16.39 10.70
C LEU A 43 0.95 15.49 9.96
N PRO A 44 -0.10 16.06 9.34
CA PRO A 44 -0.93 15.34 8.39
C PRO A 44 -0.09 14.66 7.32
N ALA A 45 -0.43 13.42 6.97
CA ALA A 45 0.35 12.68 5.99
C ALA A 45 0.23 13.23 4.55
N ALA A 46 -0.89 13.89 4.27
CA ALA A 46 -1.20 14.55 3.00
C ALA A 46 -2.22 15.66 3.23
N THR A 47 -2.39 16.54 2.26
CA THR A 47 -3.61 17.34 2.11
C THR A 47 -4.68 16.55 1.37
N ARG A 48 -5.95 16.92 1.53
CA ARG A 48 -7.06 16.30 0.78
C ARG A 48 -6.91 16.47 -0.74
N ALA A 49 -6.36 17.61 -1.18
CA ALA A 49 -6.09 17.87 -2.59
C ALA A 49 -4.98 16.98 -3.16
N GLU A 50 -3.90 16.77 -2.40
CA GLU A 50 -2.85 15.82 -2.77
C GLU A 50 -3.38 14.38 -2.83
N ALA A 51 -4.21 13.97 -1.85
CA ALA A 51 -4.81 12.64 -1.84
C ALA A 51 -5.72 12.40 -3.06
N ALA A 52 -6.53 13.39 -3.43
CA ALA A 52 -7.35 13.33 -4.64
C ALA A 52 -6.51 13.25 -5.92
N LYS A 53 -5.43 14.04 -6.00
CA LYS A 53 -4.51 14.00 -7.14
C LYS A 53 -3.80 12.65 -7.26
N ALA A 54 -3.34 12.09 -6.14
CA ALA A 54 -2.71 10.76 -6.11
C ALA A 54 -3.67 9.66 -6.58
N LEU A 55 -4.94 9.69 -6.14
CA LEU A 55 -5.96 8.76 -6.61
C LEU A 55 -6.17 8.83 -8.12
N GLN A 56 -6.23 10.06 -8.67
CA GLN A 56 -6.35 10.27 -10.11
C GLN A 56 -5.14 9.74 -10.87
N GLN A 57 -3.92 10.06 -10.42
CA GLN A 57 -2.68 9.63 -11.06
C GLN A 57 -2.54 8.10 -11.07
N PHE A 58 -2.81 7.45 -9.94
CA PHE A 58 -2.87 5.99 -9.86
C PHE A 58 -3.90 5.43 -10.84
N THR A 59 -5.14 5.95 -10.83
CA THR A 59 -6.21 5.42 -11.69
C THR A 59 -5.88 5.56 -13.17
N ASP A 60 -5.26 6.67 -13.57
CA ASP A 60 -4.83 6.91 -14.95
C ASP A 60 -3.70 5.96 -15.37
N ALA A 61 -2.70 5.78 -14.51
CA ALA A 61 -1.57 4.88 -14.76
C ALA A 61 -2.03 3.41 -14.82
N TYR A 62 -2.81 2.97 -13.84
CA TYR A 62 -3.38 1.63 -13.77
C TYR A 62 -4.24 1.31 -15.01
N ASN A 63 -5.04 2.26 -15.49
CA ASN A 63 -5.82 2.07 -16.72
C ASN A 63 -4.95 1.98 -17.98
N LYS A 64 -3.85 2.73 -18.06
CA LYS A 64 -2.89 2.64 -19.17
C LYS A 64 -2.18 1.29 -19.17
N ALA A 65 -1.70 0.87 -18.00
CA ALA A 65 -1.06 -0.43 -17.81
C ALA A 65 -2.01 -1.58 -18.17
N ASP A 66 -3.25 -1.56 -17.67
CA ASP A 66 -4.29 -2.55 -17.98
C ASP A 66 -4.65 -2.59 -19.47
N LYS A 67 -4.69 -1.44 -20.16
CA LYS A 67 -5.00 -1.38 -21.59
C LYS A 67 -3.88 -1.97 -22.44
N ALA A 68 -2.63 -1.72 -22.08
CA ALA A 68 -1.46 -2.17 -22.83
C ALA A 68 -0.95 -3.57 -22.40
N TYR A 69 -1.43 -4.09 -21.25
CA TYR A 69 -0.78 -5.18 -20.52
C TYR A 69 0.70 -4.90 -20.21
N ASP A 70 1.01 -3.67 -19.80
CA ASP A 70 2.38 -3.22 -19.56
C ASP A 70 2.53 -2.62 -18.16
N SER A 71 3.17 -3.37 -17.27
CA SER A 71 3.42 -2.96 -15.87
C SER A 71 4.46 -1.85 -15.71
N SER A 72 5.17 -1.47 -16.78
CA SER A 72 6.06 -0.31 -16.71
C SER A 72 5.29 1.01 -16.66
N LEU A 73 4.03 1.00 -17.11
CA LEU A 73 3.18 2.20 -17.21
C LEU A 73 2.58 2.63 -15.86
N ASP A 74 2.55 1.76 -14.87
CA ASP A 74 2.07 2.04 -13.52
C ASP A 74 3.09 1.77 -12.41
N ALA A 75 4.30 1.33 -12.74
CA ALA A 75 5.35 0.98 -11.78
C ALA A 75 5.64 2.08 -10.73
N ASP A 76 5.55 3.35 -11.11
CA ASP A 76 5.77 4.49 -10.21
C ASP A 76 4.59 4.76 -9.26
N PHE A 77 3.46 4.08 -9.44
CA PHE A 77 2.20 4.31 -8.71
C PHE A 77 1.69 3.09 -7.94
N VAL A 78 2.39 1.96 -8.02
CA VAL A 78 2.08 0.73 -7.26
C VAL A 78 3.30 0.29 -6.44
N ALA A 79 3.03 -0.29 -5.27
CA ALA A 79 4.05 -0.85 -4.40
C ALA A 79 3.54 -2.12 -3.71
N GLY A 80 4.43 -2.81 -3.01
CA GLY A 80 4.10 -3.98 -2.20
C GLY A 80 3.27 -5.03 -2.95
N ALA A 81 2.29 -5.60 -2.25
CA ALA A 81 1.49 -6.70 -2.75
C ALA A 81 0.64 -6.34 -3.97
N LEU A 82 0.16 -5.10 -4.07
CA LEU A 82 -0.58 -4.67 -5.27
C LEU A 82 0.34 -4.71 -6.50
N ALA A 83 1.56 -4.21 -6.38
CA ALA A 83 2.53 -4.22 -7.48
C ALA A 83 2.85 -5.65 -7.95
N ASP A 84 3.01 -6.60 -7.04
CA ASP A 84 3.28 -7.99 -7.39
C ASP A 84 2.10 -8.65 -8.12
N ILE A 85 0.90 -8.47 -7.56
CA ILE A 85 -0.34 -9.00 -8.14
C ILE A 85 -0.57 -8.41 -9.53
N ASP A 86 -0.43 -7.09 -9.68
CA ASP A 86 -0.73 -6.43 -10.94
C ASP A 86 0.31 -6.74 -12.00
N ARG A 87 1.60 -6.70 -11.66
CA ARG A 87 2.68 -7.10 -12.58
C ARG A 87 2.49 -8.50 -13.14
N ALA A 88 2.11 -9.46 -12.29
CA ALA A 88 1.87 -10.82 -12.74
C ALA A 88 0.62 -10.93 -13.64
N ARG A 89 -0.46 -10.25 -13.28
CA ARG A 89 -1.68 -10.14 -14.11
C ARG A 89 -1.37 -9.56 -15.49
N LEU A 90 -0.65 -8.45 -15.54
CA LEU A 90 -0.28 -7.77 -16.79
C LEU A 90 0.68 -8.62 -17.62
N LYS A 91 1.67 -9.27 -17.00
CA LYS A 91 2.57 -10.21 -17.68
C LYS A 91 1.81 -11.36 -18.34
N ALA A 92 0.89 -11.98 -17.61
CA ALA A 92 0.04 -13.04 -18.16
C ALA A 92 -0.84 -12.54 -19.31
N GLY A 93 -1.44 -11.36 -19.12
CA GLY A 93 -2.24 -10.68 -20.14
C GLY A 93 -1.46 -10.42 -21.43
N ALA A 94 -0.24 -9.89 -21.36
CA ALA A 94 0.63 -9.60 -22.49
C ALA A 94 1.05 -10.86 -23.24
N ALA A 95 1.38 -11.94 -22.52
CA ALA A 95 1.72 -13.22 -23.12
C ALA A 95 0.53 -13.80 -23.91
N ASN A 96 -0.69 -13.61 -23.40
CA ASN A 96 -1.91 -14.13 -24.01
C ASN A 96 -2.50 -13.21 -25.09
N ASN A 97 -2.20 -11.92 -25.05
CA ASN A 97 -2.71 -10.88 -25.94
C ASN A 97 -1.60 -9.84 -26.23
N PRO A 98 -0.67 -10.12 -27.15
CA PRO A 98 0.50 -9.27 -27.39
C PRO A 98 0.15 -7.88 -27.93
N ASP A 99 -1.04 -7.72 -28.53
CA ASP A 99 -1.52 -6.45 -29.07
C ASP A 99 -2.23 -5.56 -28.02
N GLY A 100 -2.18 -5.95 -26.74
CA GLY A 100 -2.84 -5.26 -25.62
C GLY A 100 -4.15 -5.93 -25.19
N ASN A 101 -4.87 -5.30 -24.26
CA ASN A 101 -6.03 -5.89 -23.61
C ASN A 101 -7.32 -5.71 -24.42
N PRO A 102 -7.86 -6.77 -25.04
CA PRO A 102 -9.08 -6.66 -25.85
C PRO A 102 -10.34 -6.43 -24.99
N ALA A 103 -10.27 -6.75 -23.70
CA ALA A 103 -11.37 -6.61 -22.74
C ALA A 103 -11.25 -5.34 -21.89
N HIS A 104 -10.35 -4.41 -22.26
CA HIS A 104 -10.11 -3.22 -21.47
C HIS A 104 -11.39 -2.38 -21.31
N THR A 105 -11.77 -2.17 -20.06
CA THR A 105 -12.76 -1.18 -19.66
C THR A 105 -12.13 -0.33 -18.56
N PRO A 106 -12.04 1.00 -18.71
CA PRO A 106 -11.40 1.84 -17.71
C PRO A 106 -12.04 1.68 -16.32
N LEU A 107 -11.20 1.48 -15.31
CA LEU A 107 -11.56 1.65 -13.91
C LEU A 107 -11.93 3.12 -13.67
N LYS A 108 -13.08 3.35 -13.04
CA LYS A 108 -13.52 4.64 -12.55
C LYS A 108 -13.75 4.51 -11.06
N LEU A 109 -13.10 5.40 -10.30
CA LEU A 109 -13.29 5.55 -8.87
C LEU A 109 -14.05 6.86 -8.62
N THR A 110 -15.21 6.76 -7.98
CA THR A 110 -16.09 7.88 -7.65
C THR A 110 -16.40 7.88 -6.16
N ASP A 111 -17.04 8.95 -5.65
CA ASP A 111 -17.41 9.06 -4.23
C ASP A 111 -16.23 8.77 -3.29
N ALA A 112 -15.07 9.34 -3.63
CA ALA A 112 -13.83 9.12 -2.90
C ALA A 112 -13.82 9.89 -1.58
N LYS A 113 -13.55 9.18 -0.49
CA LYS A 113 -13.33 9.71 0.86
C LYS A 113 -11.89 9.42 1.25
N PHE A 114 -11.24 10.40 1.86
CA PHE A 114 -9.83 10.30 2.24
C PHE A 114 -9.69 10.32 3.76
N THR A 115 -9.11 9.26 4.31
CA THR A 115 -8.74 9.16 5.72
C THR A 115 -7.24 9.39 5.84
N ILE A 116 -6.86 10.54 6.38
CA ILE A 116 -5.48 11.02 6.41
C ILE A 116 -5.00 11.02 7.86
N PRO A 117 -4.03 10.17 8.25
CA PRO A 117 -3.49 10.18 9.59
C PRO A 117 -2.55 11.37 9.84
N LYS A 118 -2.55 11.89 11.07
CA LYS A 118 -1.46 12.72 11.61
C LYS A 118 -0.39 11.81 12.18
N LYS A 119 0.85 11.91 11.69
CA LYS A 119 1.98 11.09 12.17
C LYS A 119 3.32 11.81 12.07
N ALA A 120 4.28 11.31 12.83
CA ALA A 120 5.69 11.65 12.67
C ALA A 120 6.39 10.71 11.68
N GLY A 121 7.46 11.20 11.04
CA GLY A 121 8.34 10.41 10.18
C GLY A 121 7.73 9.83 8.91
N TRP A 122 8.51 8.96 8.25
CA TRP A 122 8.19 8.28 6.99
C TRP A 122 7.85 6.79 7.23
N PRO A 123 7.19 6.12 6.26
CA PRO A 123 6.52 6.69 5.09
C PRO A 123 5.32 7.55 5.51
N ARG A 124 4.91 8.47 4.63
CA ARG A 124 3.60 9.14 4.70
C ARG A 124 2.59 8.23 4.03
N TRP A 125 1.36 8.18 4.55
CA TRP A 125 0.32 7.31 4.03
C TRP A 125 -1.08 7.84 4.31
N PHE A 126 -2.06 7.46 3.49
CA PHE A 126 -3.48 7.73 3.70
C PHE A 126 -4.33 6.63 3.05
N VAL A 127 -5.61 6.57 3.42
CA VAL A 127 -6.57 5.62 2.82
C VAL A 127 -7.55 6.39 1.94
N ALA A 128 -7.71 5.93 0.70
CA ALA A 128 -8.83 6.31 -0.16
C ALA A 128 -9.90 5.21 -0.13
N ASP A 129 -11.12 5.60 0.22
CA ASP A 129 -12.33 4.78 0.12
C ASP A 129 -13.16 5.31 -1.04
N ALA A 130 -13.32 4.52 -2.10
CA ALA A 130 -14.08 4.93 -3.30
C ALA A 130 -15.06 3.86 -3.78
N ALA A 131 -16.10 4.30 -4.49
CA ALA A 131 -16.95 3.43 -5.29
C ALA A 131 -16.25 3.13 -6.63
N GLY A 132 -16.13 1.86 -6.99
CA GLY A 132 -15.60 1.45 -8.29
C GLY A 132 -16.71 1.05 -9.26
N ASN A 133 -16.54 1.30 -10.56
CA ASN A 133 -17.39 0.68 -11.59
C ASN A 133 -17.13 -0.84 -11.78
N LYS A 134 -16.14 -1.38 -11.07
CA LYS A 134 -15.77 -2.80 -10.99
C LYS A 134 -15.86 -3.23 -9.52
N GLY A 135 -16.05 -4.53 -9.25
CA GLY A 135 -16.13 -5.05 -7.87
C GLY A 135 -17.52 -4.99 -7.23
N GLY A 136 -18.57 -4.79 -8.04
CA GLY A 136 -19.97 -4.76 -7.58
C GLY A 136 -20.26 -3.54 -6.72
N THR A 137 -20.94 -3.74 -5.60
CA THR A 137 -21.25 -2.68 -4.62
C THR A 137 -20.16 -2.46 -3.58
N SER A 138 -19.06 -3.22 -3.66
CA SER A 138 -17.96 -3.11 -2.70
C SER A 138 -17.25 -1.77 -2.79
N ARG A 139 -16.78 -1.27 -1.66
CA ARG A 139 -15.89 -0.12 -1.55
C ARG A 139 -14.45 -0.55 -1.85
N TRP A 140 -13.78 0.19 -2.71
CA TRP A 140 -12.36 0.05 -2.98
C TRP A 140 -11.60 0.80 -1.89
N LEU A 141 -10.85 0.07 -1.06
CA LEU A 141 -9.95 0.66 -0.09
C LEU A 141 -8.52 0.57 -0.63
N LEU A 142 -7.95 1.74 -0.93
CA LEU A 142 -6.59 1.88 -1.42
C LEU A 142 -5.74 2.58 -0.36
N VAL A 143 -4.61 1.99 0.02
CA VAL A 143 -3.66 2.63 0.93
C VAL A 143 -2.51 3.18 0.11
N PHE A 144 -2.44 4.50 0.04
CA PHE A 144 -1.36 5.22 -0.60
C PHE A 144 -0.23 5.41 0.39
N THR A 145 1.00 5.21 -0.07
CA THR A 145 2.24 5.41 0.68
C THR A 145 3.21 6.23 -0.13
N ARG A 146 4.11 6.94 0.54
CA ARG A 146 5.19 7.72 -0.06
C ARG A 146 6.39 7.74 0.88
N GLY A 147 7.58 7.44 0.39
CA GLY A 147 8.81 7.32 1.17
C GLY A 147 9.57 8.65 1.37
N GLY A 148 9.39 9.61 0.45
CA GLY A 148 10.03 10.93 0.49
C GLY A 148 9.19 12.06 -0.13
N LEU A 149 9.58 13.32 0.06
CA LEU A 149 8.81 14.47 -0.46
C LEU A 149 8.73 14.49 -1.99
N ASP A 150 9.81 14.11 -2.66
CA ASP A 150 9.96 14.14 -4.12
C ASP A 150 9.51 12.83 -4.79
N GLU A 151 9.07 11.85 -4.01
CA GLU A 151 8.58 10.57 -4.53
C GLU A 151 7.09 10.64 -4.87
N PRO A 152 6.62 9.87 -5.87
CA PRO A 152 5.21 9.74 -6.15
C PRO A 152 4.48 9.01 -5.01
N TRP A 153 3.17 9.21 -4.94
CA TRP A 153 2.31 8.38 -4.11
C TRP A 153 2.06 7.04 -4.79
N GLN A 154 2.33 5.95 -4.08
CA GLN A 154 2.14 4.57 -4.56
C GLN A 154 1.04 3.87 -3.76
N VAL A 155 0.21 3.08 -4.42
CA VAL A 155 -0.75 2.21 -3.74
C VAL A 155 -0.07 0.91 -3.33
N ALA A 156 0.10 0.71 -2.02
CA ALA A 156 0.69 -0.51 -1.45
C ALA A 156 -0.36 -1.60 -1.18
N TYR A 157 -1.55 -1.17 -0.76
CA TYR A 157 -2.67 -2.06 -0.46
C TYR A 157 -3.89 -1.69 -1.29
N LEU A 158 -4.53 -2.71 -1.85
CA LEU A 158 -5.87 -2.63 -2.42
C LEU A 158 -6.70 -3.78 -1.87
N THR A 159 -7.88 -3.46 -1.35
CA THR A 159 -8.88 -4.44 -0.91
C THR A 159 -10.29 -4.00 -1.32
N LEU A 160 -11.20 -4.96 -1.39
CA LEU A 160 -12.63 -4.72 -1.57
C LEU A 160 -13.34 -5.03 -0.26
N VAL A 161 -14.07 -4.05 0.27
CA VAL A 161 -14.85 -4.18 1.50
C VAL A 161 -16.31 -4.00 1.17
N ALA A 162 -17.17 -4.88 1.70
CA ALA A 162 -18.61 -4.78 1.47
C ALA A 162 -19.16 -3.39 1.88
N GLN A 163 -20.14 -2.90 1.13
CA GLN A 163 -20.75 -1.59 1.40
C GLN A 163 -21.25 -1.51 2.86
N GLY A 164 -20.93 -0.40 3.54
CA GLY A 164 -21.30 -0.20 4.94
C GLY A 164 -20.47 -1.00 5.95
N LYS A 165 -19.42 -1.70 5.52
CA LYS A 165 -18.48 -2.42 6.42
C LYS A 165 -17.16 -1.69 6.64
N VAL A 166 -16.91 -0.59 5.94
CA VAL A 166 -15.81 0.33 6.27
C VAL A 166 -16.16 1.00 7.62
N PRO A 167 -15.31 0.89 8.66
CA PRO A 167 -15.64 1.44 9.97
C PRO A 167 -15.58 2.97 10.00
N GLU A 168 -16.16 3.58 11.03
CA GLU A 168 -15.85 4.96 11.37
C GLU A 168 -14.47 5.05 12.04
N PHE A 169 -13.65 5.98 11.57
CA PHE A 169 -12.33 6.22 12.13
C PHE A 169 -12.40 7.24 13.26
N LYS A 170 -11.48 7.10 14.21
CA LYS A 170 -11.25 8.15 15.21
C LYS A 170 -10.48 9.28 14.56
N GLU A 171 -11.08 10.47 14.57
CA GLU A 171 -10.49 11.69 14.06
C GLU A 171 -10.27 12.71 15.18
N ASP A 172 -9.31 13.61 14.98
CA ASP A 172 -9.12 14.78 15.83
C ASP A 172 -10.08 15.94 15.45
N ALA A 173 -9.95 17.08 16.13
CA ALA A 173 -10.80 18.25 15.90
C ALA A 173 -10.68 18.84 14.48
N ASP A 174 -9.59 18.56 13.78
CA ASP A 174 -9.34 19.02 12.40
C ASP A 174 -9.77 17.97 11.36
N GLY A 175 -10.27 16.81 11.80
CA GLY A 175 -10.69 15.71 10.92
C GLY A 175 -9.56 14.83 10.40
N PHE A 176 -8.42 14.75 11.11
CA PHE A 176 -7.34 13.81 10.79
C PHE A 176 -7.39 12.56 11.64
N ALA A 177 -7.10 11.42 11.04
CA ALA A 177 -7.18 10.12 11.70
C ALA A 177 -5.99 9.84 12.63
N GLU A 178 -6.21 8.93 13.58
CA GLU A 178 -5.15 8.42 14.46
C GLU A 178 -4.54 7.12 13.88
N PRO A 179 -3.24 7.10 13.51
CA PRO A 179 -2.55 5.86 13.16
C PRO A 179 -2.33 5.00 14.40
N VAL A 180 -2.37 3.69 14.24
CA VAL A 180 -2.06 2.74 15.33
C VAL A 180 -0.62 2.23 15.18
N PRO A 181 0.22 2.33 16.22
CA PRO A 181 1.56 1.75 16.19
C PRO A 181 1.51 0.24 15.96
N VAL A 182 2.42 -0.28 15.12
CA VAL A 182 2.45 -1.70 14.75
C VAL A 182 2.70 -2.65 15.93
N ASN A 183 3.28 -2.14 17.02
CA ASN A 183 3.51 -2.86 18.28
C ASN A 183 2.48 -2.54 19.37
N SER A 184 1.33 -1.95 19.01
CA SER A 184 0.27 -1.60 19.96
C SER A 184 -0.21 -2.82 20.74
N THR A 185 -0.21 -2.72 22.07
CA THR A 185 -0.73 -3.74 22.99
C THR A 185 -2.19 -3.51 23.38
N ARG A 186 -2.84 -2.51 22.78
CA ARG A 186 -4.24 -2.10 23.07
C ARG A 186 -5.27 -2.80 22.18
N LEU A 187 -4.85 -3.74 21.36
CA LEU A 187 -5.69 -4.50 20.43
C LEU A 187 -5.65 -5.98 20.81
N ALA A 188 -6.57 -6.79 20.28
CA ALA A 188 -6.55 -8.23 20.50
C ALA A 188 -5.28 -8.85 19.91
N VAL A 189 -4.86 -8.40 18.72
CA VAL A 189 -3.58 -8.75 18.09
C VAL A 189 -2.78 -7.47 17.81
N ALA A 190 -1.44 -7.52 17.91
CA ALA A 190 -0.65 -6.36 17.49
C ALA A 190 -0.60 -6.32 15.96
N PRO A 191 -0.70 -5.14 15.29
CA PRO A 191 -0.73 -5.10 13.83
C PRO A 191 0.46 -5.81 13.15
N LYS A 192 1.66 -5.74 13.76
CA LYS A 192 2.86 -6.45 13.28
C LYS A 192 2.73 -7.97 13.26
N ASP A 193 1.89 -8.53 14.13
CA ASP A 193 1.74 -9.98 14.33
C ASP A 193 0.58 -10.55 13.50
N LEU A 194 -0.29 -9.68 12.95
CA LEU A 194 -1.53 -10.08 12.27
C LEU A 194 -1.30 -11.00 11.06
N SER A 195 -0.27 -10.73 10.26
CA SER A 195 0.12 -11.58 9.13
C SER A 195 0.55 -13.00 9.57
N LYS A 196 1.30 -13.08 10.67
CA LYS A 196 1.76 -14.36 11.24
C LYS A 196 0.61 -15.13 11.88
N ASP A 197 -0.25 -14.43 12.62
CA ASP A 197 -1.36 -15.06 13.32
C ASP A 197 -2.41 -15.54 12.31
N TYR A 198 -2.66 -14.79 11.24
CA TYR A 198 -3.57 -15.19 10.18
C TYR A 198 -3.05 -16.38 9.38
N THR A 199 -1.77 -16.42 8.99
CA THR A 199 -1.20 -17.60 8.32
C THR A 199 -1.18 -18.84 9.21
N SER A 200 -0.93 -18.66 10.51
CA SER A 200 -1.05 -19.74 11.50
C SER A 200 -2.50 -20.23 11.62
N TYR A 201 -3.47 -19.32 11.60
CA TYR A 201 -4.90 -19.63 11.59
C TYR A 201 -5.29 -20.43 10.34
N LEU A 202 -4.85 -20.03 9.15
CA LEU A 202 -5.16 -20.76 7.92
C LEU A 202 -4.67 -22.20 7.98
N LYS A 203 -3.49 -22.43 8.56
CA LYS A 203 -2.91 -23.77 8.74
C LYS A 203 -3.65 -24.62 9.77
N ALA A 204 -3.88 -24.09 10.97
CA ALA A 204 -4.30 -24.90 12.13
C ALA A 204 -5.72 -24.60 12.64
N GLY A 205 -6.35 -23.52 12.20
CA GLY A 205 -7.53 -22.94 12.82
C GLY A 205 -7.16 -22.19 14.11
N GLY A 206 -8.17 -21.90 14.94
CA GLY A 206 -7.98 -21.23 16.22
C GLY A 206 -9.21 -20.41 16.60
N ASP A 207 -9.10 -19.65 17.67
CA ASP A 207 -10.15 -18.77 18.20
C ASP A 207 -9.84 -17.28 18.03
N GLY A 208 -8.68 -16.92 17.48
CA GLY A 208 -8.26 -15.52 17.30
C GLY A 208 -8.93 -14.76 16.15
N PHE A 209 -9.61 -15.46 15.24
CA PHE A 209 -10.33 -14.86 14.12
C PHE A 209 -11.82 -15.21 14.15
N ALA A 210 -12.64 -14.29 13.66
CA ALA A 210 -14.07 -14.50 13.47
C ALA A 210 -14.30 -15.40 12.25
N GLU A 211 -15.36 -16.21 12.32
CA GLU A 211 -15.76 -17.07 11.22
C GLU A 211 -16.23 -16.25 10.01
N GLY A 212 -15.79 -16.64 8.82
CA GLY A 212 -16.07 -15.88 7.60
C GLY A 212 -15.52 -16.50 6.32
N VAL A 213 -15.79 -15.82 5.22
CA VAL A 213 -15.40 -16.25 3.86
C VAL A 213 -13.89 -16.37 3.69
N ASN A 214 -13.13 -15.50 4.35
CA ASN A 214 -11.66 -15.46 4.29
C ASN A 214 -10.98 -16.28 5.39
N THR A 215 -11.73 -16.85 6.33
CA THR A 215 -11.21 -17.63 7.46
C THR A 215 -11.66 -19.08 7.34
N ASP A 216 -12.68 -19.50 8.08
CA ASP A 216 -13.10 -20.91 8.16
C ASP A 216 -13.61 -21.48 6.85
N GLN A 217 -14.35 -20.69 6.07
CA GLN A 217 -14.85 -21.16 4.78
C GLN A 217 -13.72 -21.34 3.78
N TRP A 218 -12.68 -20.50 3.85
CA TRP A 218 -11.47 -20.64 3.04
C TRP A 218 -10.71 -21.90 3.42
N ARG A 219 -10.56 -22.17 4.72
CA ARG A 219 -9.95 -23.41 5.23
C ARG A 219 -10.72 -24.65 4.80
N ALA A 220 -12.04 -24.66 4.95
CA ALA A 220 -12.89 -25.77 4.50
C ALA A 220 -12.79 -26.01 2.99
N THR A 221 -12.68 -24.94 2.20
CA THR A 221 -12.47 -25.03 0.75
C THR A 221 -11.12 -25.66 0.42
N ARG A 222 -10.04 -25.27 1.11
CA ARG A 222 -8.71 -25.86 0.94
C ARG A 222 -8.69 -27.32 1.36
N GLU A 223 -9.30 -27.67 2.49
CA GLU A 223 -9.41 -29.06 2.95
C GLU A 223 -10.13 -29.94 1.92
N LYS A 224 -11.26 -29.46 1.37
CA LYS A 224 -11.99 -30.15 0.30
C LYS A 224 -11.14 -30.32 -0.97
N ASN A 225 -10.26 -29.37 -1.28
CA ASN A 225 -9.42 -29.41 -2.47
C ASN A 225 -8.05 -30.10 -2.28
N ALA A 226 -7.67 -30.39 -1.03
CA ALA A 226 -6.37 -30.96 -0.69
C ALA A 226 -6.18 -32.38 -1.23
N LYS A 227 -7.26 -33.16 -1.36
CA LYS A 227 -7.21 -34.53 -1.87
C LYS A 227 -8.31 -34.75 -2.90
N LYS A 228 -7.91 -35.03 -4.13
CA LYS A 228 -8.79 -35.45 -5.23
C LYS A 228 -8.26 -36.77 -5.81
N PRO A 229 -9.08 -37.56 -6.52
CA PRO A 229 -8.59 -38.76 -7.19
C PRO A 229 -7.41 -38.43 -8.11
N GLY A 230 -6.25 -39.05 -7.85
CA GLY A 230 -5.04 -38.85 -8.64
C GLY A 230 -4.32 -37.51 -8.44
N LEU A 231 -4.73 -36.67 -7.47
CA LEU A 231 -4.14 -35.34 -7.26
C LEU A 231 -4.15 -34.95 -5.77
N VAL A 232 -3.01 -34.54 -5.25
CA VAL A 232 -2.88 -33.95 -3.91
C VAL A 232 -2.49 -32.48 -4.04
N THR A 233 -3.14 -31.62 -3.27
CA THR A 233 -2.77 -30.20 -3.14
C THR A 233 -2.26 -29.94 -1.74
N GLN A 234 -1.06 -29.38 -1.64
CA GLN A 234 -0.45 -28.96 -0.38
C GLN A 234 -0.42 -27.43 -0.33
N TYR A 235 -0.68 -26.90 0.86
CA TYR A 235 -0.74 -25.46 1.12
C TYR A 235 0.36 -25.06 2.10
N ILE A 236 1.08 -23.98 1.81
CA ILE A 236 2.00 -23.32 2.74
C ILE A 236 1.63 -21.85 2.76
N ASP A 237 1.45 -21.27 3.94
CA ASP A 237 1.16 -19.85 4.11
C ASP A 237 2.27 -19.23 4.97
N GLU A 238 2.81 -18.10 4.54
CA GLU A 238 3.90 -17.39 5.20
C GLU A 238 3.52 -15.92 5.45
N PRO A 239 3.92 -15.35 6.61
CA PRO A 239 3.73 -13.94 6.84
C PRO A 239 4.62 -13.10 5.91
N LEU A 240 4.10 -11.96 5.45
CA LEU A 240 4.84 -11.01 4.63
C LEU A 240 4.66 -9.60 5.20
N THR A 241 5.73 -9.06 5.80
CA THR A 241 5.65 -7.85 6.67
C THR A 241 6.81 -6.86 6.49
N SER A 242 7.77 -7.13 5.61
CA SER A 242 8.95 -6.27 5.41
C SER A 242 8.69 -5.18 4.38
N GLY A 243 9.32 -4.02 4.50
CA GLY A 243 9.27 -2.96 3.47
C GLY A 243 7.83 -2.53 3.15
N ASP A 244 7.48 -2.52 1.87
CA ASP A 244 6.16 -2.10 1.38
C ASP A 244 5.01 -3.06 1.78
N TYR A 245 5.34 -4.21 2.37
CA TYR A 245 4.36 -5.15 2.93
C TYR A 245 4.12 -4.94 4.43
N ALA A 246 4.77 -3.94 5.04
CA ALA A 246 4.63 -3.66 6.46
C ALA A 246 3.21 -3.20 6.81
N PRO A 247 2.58 -3.78 7.85
CA PRO A 247 1.18 -3.52 8.15
C PRO A 247 0.95 -2.06 8.55
N LEU A 248 -0.18 -1.52 8.08
CA LEU A 248 -0.65 -0.17 8.39
C LEU A 248 -2.00 -0.25 9.09
N ALA A 249 -2.20 0.59 10.11
CA ALA A 249 -3.40 0.51 10.94
C ALA A 249 -3.96 1.89 11.28
N LEU A 250 -5.29 2.03 11.19
CA LEU A 250 -6.06 3.21 11.60
C LEU A 250 -6.93 2.88 12.81
N ARG A 251 -6.97 3.79 13.79
CA ARG A 251 -7.82 3.67 14.97
C ARG A 251 -9.28 3.82 14.56
N THR A 252 -10.11 2.86 14.92
CA THR A 252 -11.57 2.97 14.76
C THR A 252 -12.17 3.72 15.95
N LYS A 253 -13.34 4.31 15.75
CA LYS A 253 -14.03 5.16 16.74
C LYS A 253 -14.38 4.41 18.03
N ASP A 254 -14.62 3.10 17.93
CA ASP A 254 -14.89 2.19 19.05
C ASP A 254 -13.62 1.76 19.83
N GLY A 255 -12.45 2.24 19.41
CA GLY A 255 -11.17 1.96 20.07
C GLY A 255 -10.37 0.81 19.46
N GLY A 256 -10.93 0.06 18.52
CA GLY A 256 -10.23 -0.99 17.76
C GLY A 256 -9.28 -0.43 16.69
N ALA A 257 -8.99 -1.23 15.67
CA ALA A 257 -8.24 -0.80 14.50
C ALA A 257 -8.73 -1.46 13.21
N LEU A 258 -8.68 -0.70 12.11
CA LEU A 258 -8.65 -1.26 10.77
C LEU A 258 -7.20 -1.49 10.38
N VAL A 259 -6.81 -2.74 10.14
CA VAL A 259 -5.43 -3.14 9.85
C VAL A 259 -5.35 -3.69 8.43
N PHE A 260 -4.42 -3.14 7.65
CA PHE A 260 -4.01 -3.65 6.35
C PHE A 260 -2.73 -4.47 6.55
N PHE A 261 -2.71 -5.68 5.99
CA PHE A 261 -1.55 -6.57 6.08
C PHE A 261 -1.48 -7.45 4.84
N THR A 262 -0.37 -8.16 4.69
CA THR A 262 -0.08 -8.99 3.53
C THR A 262 0.27 -10.41 3.97
N THR A 263 -0.08 -11.38 3.15
CA THR A 263 0.40 -12.76 3.30
C THR A 263 0.89 -13.35 1.97
N HIS A 264 1.80 -14.32 2.08
CA HIS A 264 2.30 -15.09 0.94
C HIS A 264 1.82 -16.53 1.03
N HIS A 265 1.38 -17.11 -0.07
CA HIS A 265 0.78 -18.43 -0.12
C HIS A 265 1.38 -19.26 -1.24
N TYR A 266 1.59 -20.55 -0.96
CA TYR A 266 2.01 -21.54 -1.93
C TYR A 266 0.98 -22.64 -2.03
N GLU A 267 0.69 -23.06 -3.26
CA GLU A 267 -0.14 -24.23 -3.56
C GLU A 267 0.65 -25.18 -4.44
N LYS A 268 1.01 -26.35 -3.93
CA LYS A 268 1.67 -27.41 -4.71
C LYS A 268 0.67 -28.50 -5.04
N GLN A 269 0.34 -28.62 -6.32
CA GLN A 269 -0.41 -29.74 -6.86
C GLN A 269 0.55 -30.84 -7.30
N THR A 270 0.32 -32.07 -6.85
CA THR A 270 1.12 -33.25 -7.21
C THR A 270 0.20 -34.36 -7.71
N ALA A 271 0.40 -34.77 -8.94
CA ALA A 271 -0.31 -35.86 -9.58
C ALA A 271 0.22 -37.23 -9.10
N ALA A 272 -0.65 -38.23 -9.10
CA ALA A 272 -0.24 -39.62 -8.85
C ALA A 272 0.74 -40.12 -9.94
N GLN A 273 1.52 -41.14 -9.61
CA GLN A 273 2.43 -41.74 -10.57
C GLN A 273 1.66 -42.26 -11.79
N GLY A 274 2.13 -41.93 -12.98
CA GLY A 274 1.47 -42.31 -14.24
C GLY A 274 0.33 -41.38 -14.66
N THR A 275 0.07 -40.29 -13.92
CA THR A 275 -0.85 -39.21 -14.33
C THR A 275 -0.14 -37.86 -14.37
N SER A 276 -0.79 -36.84 -14.90
CA SER A 276 -0.28 -35.46 -14.94
C SER A 276 -1.14 -34.51 -14.11
N VAL A 277 -0.56 -33.38 -13.73
CA VAL A 277 -1.36 -32.28 -13.17
C VAL A 277 -2.30 -31.79 -14.27
N PRO A 278 -3.60 -31.52 -13.98
CA PRO A 278 -4.51 -30.94 -14.95
C PRO A 278 -3.93 -29.67 -15.57
N THR A 279 -4.02 -29.53 -16.89
CA THR A 279 -3.52 -28.35 -17.60
C THR A 279 -4.18 -27.09 -17.01
N PRO A 280 -3.38 -26.16 -16.46
CA PRO A 280 -3.94 -24.96 -15.87
C PRO A 280 -4.40 -23.99 -16.97
N ASN A 281 -5.09 -22.91 -16.58
CA ASN A 281 -5.54 -21.91 -17.54
C ASN A 281 -4.35 -21.16 -18.17
N LYS A 282 -4.63 -20.38 -19.23
CA LYS A 282 -3.61 -19.66 -19.99
C LYS A 282 -2.82 -18.64 -19.14
N ASP A 283 -3.44 -18.04 -18.12
CA ASP A 283 -2.77 -17.04 -17.29
C ASP A 283 -1.74 -17.70 -16.36
N VAL A 284 -2.10 -18.85 -15.77
CA VAL A 284 -1.15 -19.67 -14.98
C VAL A 284 -0.03 -20.16 -15.88
N LEU A 285 -0.32 -20.66 -17.09
CA LEU A 285 0.70 -21.12 -18.04
C LEU A 285 1.67 -19.99 -18.41
N ALA A 286 1.17 -18.78 -18.65
CA ALA A 286 2.01 -17.61 -18.95
C ALA A 286 2.94 -17.21 -17.79
N LEU A 287 2.60 -17.58 -16.56
CA LEU A 287 3.40 -17.38 -15.36
C LEU A 287 4.20 -18.62 -14.95
N THR A 288 4.03 -19.74 -15.66
CA THR A 288 4.70 -21.00 -15.37
C THR A 288 6.09 -21.01 -15.99
N THR A 289 7.06 -21.33 -15.15
CA THR A 289 8.42 -21.69 -15.58
C THR A 289 8.60 -23.20 -15.47
N GLY A 290 9.46 -23.78 -16.32
CA GLY A 290 9.61 -25.23 -16.41
C GLY A 290 8.44 -25.95 -17.08
N GLU A 291 8.63 -27.25 -17.33
CA GLU A 291 7.60 -28.12 -17.89
C GLU A 291 6.74 -28.70 -16.75
N ILE A 292 5.42 -28.61 -16.86
CA ILE A 292 4.51 -29.23 -15.88
C ILE A 292 4.48 -30.74 -16.12
N LYS A 293 5.19 -31.50 -15.28
CA LYS A 293 5.19 -32.97 -15.33
C LYS A 293 4.29 -33.54 -14.24
N GLN A 294 4.88 -33.85 -13.09
CA GLN A 294 4.18 -34.51 -11.98
C GLN A 294 3.65 -33.48 -10.98
N SER A 295 4.21 -32.28 -10.94
CA SER A 295 3.76 -31.24 -10.02
C SER A 295 3.75 -29.83 -10.62
N LEU A 296 2.90 -29.00 -10.03
CA LEU A 296 2.79 -27.57 -10.31
C LEU A 296 2.77 -26.85 -8.96
N THR A 297 3.76 -26.00 -8.73
CA THR A 297 3.82 -25.12 -7.56
C THR A 297 3.43 -23.72 -7.97
N MET A 298 2.41 -23.18 -7.34
CA MET A 298 1.89 -21.83 -7.57
C MET A 298 2.18 -20.94 -6.36
N GLN A 299 2.58 -19.70 -6.60
CA GLN A 299 2.82 -18.69 -5.58
C GLN A 299 1.81 -17.56 -5.70
N PHE A 300 1.27 -17.13 -4.58
CA PHE A 300 0.26 -16.07 -4.51
C PHE A 300 0.60 -15.08 -3.42
N VAL A 301 0.46 -13.80 -3.71
CA VAL A 301 0.48 -12.74 -2.70
C VAL A 301 -0.95 -12.29 -2.46
N SER A 302 -1.25 -11.92 -1.22
CA SER A 302 -2.58 -11.50 -0.81
C SER A 302 -2.52 -10.23 0.04
N ASN A 303 -3.39 -9.27 -0.28
CA ASN A 303 -3.70 -8.12 0.55
C ASN A 303 -4.94 -8.40 1.38
N GLU A 304 -4.84 -8.20 2.68
CA GLU A 304 -5.94 -8.33 3.62
C GLU A 304 -6.26 -6.98 4.28
N VAL A 305 -7.53 -6.83 4.64
CA VAL A 305 -7.98 -5.78 5.57
C VAL A 305 -8.86 -6.41 6.65
N ALA A 306 -8.55 -6.12 7.90
CA ALA A 306 -9.24 -6.68 9.05
C ALA A 306 -9.59 -5.63 10.11
N LEU A 307 -10.68 -5.89 10.84
CA LEU A 307 -11.01 -5.20 12.09
C LEU A 307 -10.42 -5.97 13.26
N ASP A 308 -9.58 -5.30 14.03
CA ASP A 308 -9.00 -5.80 15.25
C ASP A 308 -9.65 -5.09 16.45
N PRO A 309 -10.39 -5.80 17.31
CA PRO A 309 -11.09 -5.18 18.43
C PRO A 309 -10.10 -4.63 19.48
N PRO A 310 -10.53 -3.63 20.28
CA PRO A 310 -9.72 -3.20 21.40
C PRO A 310 -9.53 -4.34 22.41
N LYS A 311 -8.36 -4.38 23.04
CA LYS A 311 -8.05 -5.42 24.02
C LYS A 311 -9.01 -5.36 25.20
N GLY A 312 -9.55 -6.51 25.59
CA GLY A 312 -10.47 -6.64 26.72
C GLY A 312 -11.90 -6.16 26.46
N SER A 313 -12.26 -5.80 25.22
CA SER A 313 -13.66 -5.68 24.82
C SER A 313 -14.31 -7.06 24.62
N GLY A 314 -15.63 -7.10 24.47
CA GLY A 314 -16.42 -8.34 24.36
C GLY A 314 -15.83 -9.44 23.47
N ASP A 315 -16.14 -9.44 22.17
CA ASP A 315 -15.53 -10.39 21.24
C ASP A 315 -14.06 -9.98 20.98
N GLN A 316 -13.12 -10.88 21.23
CA GLN A 316 -11.67 -10.66 21.04
C GLN A 316 -11.16 -11.25 19.72
N LYS A 317 -12.06 -11.45 18.76
CA LYS A 317 -11.78 -12.01 17.45
C LYS A 317 -11.53 -10.95 16.40
N VAL A 318 -10.46 -11.14 15.63
CA VAL A 318 -10.16 -10.33 14.44
C VAL A 318 -11.13 -10.70 13.31
N THR A 319 -11.77 -9.71 12.70
CA THR A 319 -12.69 -9.93 11.57
C THR A 319 -12.03 -9.52 10.25
N VAL A 320 -11.80 -10.47 9.34
CA VAL A 320 -11.24 -10.16 8.01
C VAL A 320 -12.34 -9.66 7.08
N LEU A 321 -12.33 -8.36 6.80
CA LEU A 321 -13.35 -7.68 6.00
C LEU A 321 -13.20 -7.90 4.50
N GLY A 322 -11.97 -8.07 4.03
CA GLY A 322 -11.65 -8.18 2.61
C GLY A 322 -10.29 -8.80 2.39
N ARG A 323 -10.17 -9.50 1.26
CA ARG A 323 -8.95 -10.14 0.81
C ARG A 323 -8.88 -10.07 -0.72
N ILE A 324 -7.76 -9.61 -1.26
CA ILE A 324 -7.45 -9.68 -2.68
C ILE A 324 -6.17 -10.49 -2.84
N GLN A 325 -6.29 -11.62 -3.52
CA GLN A 325 -5.17 -12.53 -3.80
C GLN A 325 -4.90 -12.54 -5.30
N GLY A 326 -3.62 -12.56 -5.68
CA GLY A 326 -3.19 -12.78 -7.06
C GLY A 326 -2.08 -13.81 -7.15
N LEU A 327 -2.11 -14.61 -8.22
CA LEU A 327 -1.02 -15.51 -8.60
C LEU A 327 0.16 -14.66 -9.10
N THR A 328 1.34 -14.82 -8.52
CA THR A 328 2.53 -14.06 -8.88
C THR A 328 3.51 -14.87 -9.71
N SER A 329 3.57 -16.18 -9.50
CA SER A 329 4.41 -17.09 -10.29
C SER A 329 3.93 -18.54 -10.19
N ALA A 330 4.38 -19.37 -11.14
CA ALA A 330 4.21 -20.81 -11.08
C ALA A 330 5.46 -21.56 -11.59
N GLN A 331 5.66 -22.78 -11.13
CA GLN A 331 6.77 -23.65 -11.49
C GLN A 331 6.24 -25.07 -11.74
N GLY A 332 6.50 -25.60 -12.94
CA GLY A 332 6.26 -27.01 -13.29
C GLY A 332 7.48 -27.87 -12.99
N GLU A 333 7.27 -29.04 -12.40
CA GLU A 333 8.31 -30.04 -12.09
C GLU A 333 7.84 -31.47 -12.39
#